data_AF-A0A7J0FW28-F1
#
_entry.id   AF-A0A7J0FW28-F1
#
_cell.length_a   1.000
_cell.length_b   1.000
_cell.length_c   1.000
_cell.angle_alpha   90.00
_cell.angle_beta   90.00
_cell.angle_gamma   90.00
#
_symmetry.space_group_name_H-M   'P 1'
#
loop_
_entity.id
_entity.type
_entity.pdbx_description
1 polymer ?
#
loop_
_entity_poly.entity_id
_entity_poly.type
_entity_poly.pdbx_seq_one_letter_code
_entity_poly.pdbx_strand_id
1 'polypeptide(L)'
;MWLEVSFLNGKGRELFPGSTSNTDHTLGKEKEKGIRVSLHWPAFEPIWACRDDASQPKQVVIILEEWNAKDEKEVCRCVKDLNAPSFYPTMISIWVTDSFERKDMERDLLAKLLINLSTPRDGMLNEDDLIKGFESVLGTLEDAINDAPKAGEFIGRIFAKIVVENVIPFTKIGQLIHEGGEEQGSLVEMGLAAEVVGTILETIESEKGKSVLNEIRTSSSLKIDKFRPPGTKKSLRLDKFI
;
A
#
# COMPACT_ATOMS: atom_id res chain seq x y z
N MET A 1 -12.35 19.32 19.55
CA MET A 1 -13.80 19.15 19.30
C MET A 1 -14.02 17.66 19.10
N TRP A 2 -14.70 16.99 20.03
CA TRP A 2 -14.96 15.55 19.96
C TRP A 2 -16.13 15.31 19.01
N LEU A 3 -15.94 14.55 17.95
CA LEU A 3 -17.03 14.05 17.10
C LEU A 3 -17.40 12.65 17.57
N GLU A 4 -18.44 12.54 18.40
CA GLU A 4 -19.16 11.28 18.61
C GLU A 4 -19.90 10.94 17.31
N VAL A 5 -19.52 9.85 16.65
CA VAL A 5 -20.27 9.28 15.54
C VAL A 5 -21.18 8.18 16.09
N SER A 6 -22.41 8.56 16.43
CA SER A 6 -23.46 7.60 16.79
C SER A 6 -23.93 6.87 15.53
N PHE A 7 -23.75 5.55 15.50
CA PHE A 7 -24.34 4.68 14.49
C PHE A 7 -25.86 4.58 14.69
N LEU A 8 -26.63 5.06 13.69
CA LEU A 8 -28.05 4.74 13.55
C LEU A 8 -28.17 3.31 13.03
N ASN A 9 -28.42 2.36 13.94
CA ASN A 9 -28.80 1.01 13.56
C ASN A 9 -30.31 0.99 13.26
N GLY A 10 -30.65 0.90 11.98
CA GLY A 10 -31.99 0.67 11.52
C GLY A 10 -32.48 -0.73 11.90
N LYS A 11 -33.34 -0.82 12.92
CA LYS A 11 -34.35 -1.87 13.04
C LYS A 11 -35.64 -1.27 13.57
N GLY A 12 -36.59 -1.06 12.67
CA GLY A 12 -37.98 -0.86 13.04
C GLY A 12 -38.54 -2.13 13.70
N ARG A 13 -39.12 -1.98 14.88
CA ARG A 13 -40.34 -2.67 15.31
C ARG A 13 -40.90 -1.96 16.55
N GLU A 14 -42.14 -1.50 16.43
CA GLU A 14 -42.96 -1.02 17.53
C GLU A 14 -43.13 -2.11 18.60
N LEU A 15 -43.30 -1.68 19.86
CA LEU A 15 -44.33 -2.10 20.84
C LEU A 15 -43.93 -1.65 22.26
N PHE A 16 -44.64 -0.66 22.79
CA PHE A 16 -44.85 -0.47 24.24
C PHE A 16 -46.11 -1.26 24.66
N PRO A 17 -46.46 -1.47 25.96
CA PRO A 17 -45.79 -1.07 27.22
C PRO A 17 -45.65 -2.24 28.23
N GLY A 18 -44.90 -2.06 29.32
CA GLY A 18 -44.98 -2.98 30.46
C GLY A 18 -43.84 -2.88 31.47
N SER A 19 -44.23 -2.62 32.71
CA SER A 19 -43.43 -2.38 33.90
C SER A 19 -42.81 -3.63 34.55
N THR A 20 -41.83 -3.37 35.42
CA THR A 20 -41.38 -4.12 36.62
C THR A 20 -40.26 -5.17 36.58
N SER A 21 -39.39 -5.00 37.59
CA SER A 21 -38.62 -5.97 38.38
C SER A 21 -37.48 -6.77 37.73
N ASN A 22 -36.27 -6.27 37.97
CA ASN A 22 -35.16 -6.95 38.64
C ASN A 22 -35.33 -8.46 38.92
N THR A 23 -34.55 -9.31 38.25
CA THR A 23 -33.77 -10.41 38.88
C THR A 23 -32.67 -10.90 37.96
N ASP A 24 -31.50 -11.00 38.57
CA ASP A 24 -30.23 -11.59 38.20
C ASP A 24 -30.33 -12.92 37.39
N HIS A 25 -29.63 -12.98 36.27
CA HIS A 25 -29.13 -14.24 35.71
C HIS A 25 -27.80 -14.00 34.99
N THR A 26 -26.77 -14.59 35.61
CA THR A 26 -25.43 -14.84 35.11
C THR A 26 -25.42 -15.38 33.68
N LEU A 27 -24.88 -14.59 32.73
CA LEU A 27 -24.45 -15.07 31.42
C LEU A 27 -23.02 -14.59 31.16
N GLY A 28 -22.19 -15.52 30.68
CA GLY A 28 -20.73 -15.44 30.66
C GLY A 28 -20.17 -14.18 30.02
N LYS A 29 -19.09 -13.66 30.64
CA LYS A 29 -18.20 -12.70 30.00
C LYS A 29 -17.45 -13.42 28.87
N GLU A 30 -18.03 -13.45 27.68
CA GLU A 30 -17.23 -13.55 26.47
C GLU A 30 -16.46 -12.24 26.33
N LYS A 31 -15.16 -12.32 26.62
CA LYS A 31 -14.21 -11.27 26.30
C LYS A 31 -14.08 -11.24 24.78
N GLU A 32 -14.89 -10.43 24.12
CA GLU A 32 -14.53 -9.94 22.79
C GLU A 32 -13.18 -9.23 22.93
N LYS A 33 -12.14 -9.92 22.45
CA LYS A 33 -10.83 -9.30 22.20
C LYS A 33 -10.99 -8.43 20.96
N GLY A 34 -11.70 -7.31 21.11
CA GLY A 34 -11.57 -6.19 20.19
C GLY A 34 -10.13 -5.73 20.30
N ILE A 35 -9.33 -5.96 19.25
CA ILE A 35 -8.01 -5.36 19.13
C ILE A 35 -8.26 -3.86 19.06
N ARG A 36 -8.10 -3.19 20.19
CA ARG A 36 -8.03 -1.73 20.22
C ARG A 36 -6.70 -1.38 19.59
N VAL A 37 -6.71 -1.10 18.29
CA VAL A 37 -5.56 -0.50 17.61
C VAL A 37 -5.44 0.90 18.19
N SER A 38 -4.59 1.07 19.20
CA SER A 38 -4.09 2.39 19.54
C SER A 38 -3.15 2.81 18.43
N LEU A 39 -3.69 3.42 17.38
CA LEU A 39 -2.89 4.20 16.45
C LEU A 39 -2.42 5.45 17.21
N HIS A 40 -1.36 5.29 18.01
CA HIS A 40 -0.53 6.42 18.35
C HIS A 40 0.33 6.66 17.12
N TRP A 41 0.00 7.73 16.40
CA TRP A 41 0.64 8.14 15.17
C TRP A 41 1.54 9.34 15.47
N PRO A 42 2.87 9.18 15.59
CA PRO A 42 3.78 10.31 15.66
C PRO A 42 4.76 10.23 14.48
N ALA A 43 4.40 10.80 13.32
CA ALA A 43 5.37 11.21 12.29
C ALA A 43 4.73 11.97 11.11
N PHE A 44 3.45 11.76 10.84
CA PHE A 44 2.77 12.40 9.72
C PHE A 44 1.73 13.37 10.27
N GLU A 45 1.98 14.67 10.22
CA GLU A 45 0.83 15.57 10.05
C GLU A 45 0.32 15.31 8.63
N PRO A 46 -0.86 14.69 8.47
CA PRO A 46 -1.28 14.33 7.14
C PRO A 46 -1.58 15.60 6.36
N ILE A 47 -1.10 15.67 5.12
CA ILE A 47 -1.34 16.79 4.18
C ILE A 47 -2.85 17.11 4.04
N TRP A 48 -3.74 16.17 4.39
CA TRP A 48 -5.20 16.34 4.41
C TRP A 48 -5.77 17.09 5.62
N ALA A 49 -4.99 17.34 6.69
CA ALA A 49 -5.43 18.12 7.84
C ALA A 49 -5.76 19.59 7.49
N CYS A 50 -5.40 20.05 6.28
CA CYS A 50 -5.56 21.42 5.81
C CYS A 50 -6.69 21.63 4.78
N ARG A 51 -7.52 20.62 4.45
CA ARG A 51 -8.70 20.82 3.58
C ARG A 51 -9.98 20.55 4.37
N ASP A 52 -10.76 21.61 4.57
CA ASP A 52 -12.09 21.62 5.21
C ASP A 52 -13.14 20.82 4.41
N ASP A 53 -12.94 19.52 4.23
CA ASP A 53 -13.93 18.61 3.67
C ASP A 53 -14.14 17.43 4.62
N ALA A 54 -15.15 17.56 5.48
CA ALA A 54 -15.54 16.59 6.49
C ALA A 54 -15.97 15.21 5.92
N SER A 55 -16.01 15.05 4.59
CA SER A 55 -16.36 13.79 3.92
C SER A 55 -15.16 12.84 3.69
N GLN A 56 -13.93 13.37 3.62
CA GLN A 56 -12.72 12.58 3.35
C GLN A 56 -12.23 11.69 4.52
N PRO A 57 -12.26 12.11 5.81
CA PRO A 57 -11.71 11.29 6.88
C PRO A 57 -12.47 9.97 7.11
N LYS A 58 -13.78 9.93 6.81
CA LYS A 58 -14.58 8.69 6.90
C LYS A 58 -14.21 7.67 5.83
N GLN A 59 -13.92 8.15 4.63
CA GLN A 59 -13.54 7.34 3.49
C GLN A 59 -12.18 6.66 3.72
N VAL A 60 -11.21 7.42 4.24
CA VAL A 60 -9.86 6.91 4.57
C VAL A 60 -9.90 5.86 5.67
N VAL A 61 -10.73 6.05 6.70
CA VAL A 61 -10.87 5.09 7.82
C VAL A 61 -11.47 3.77 7.33
N ILE A 62 -12.52 3.80 6.50
CA ILE A 62 -13.12 2.59 5.94
C ILE A 62 -12.11 1.86 5.04
N ILE A 63 -11.41 2.58 4.17
CA ILE A 63 -10.39 2.01 3.26
C ILE A 63 -9.23 1.32 4.00
N LEU A 64 -8.87 1.82 5.19
CA LEU A 64 -7.82 1.23 6.03
C LEU A 64 -8.31 0.06 6.87
N GLU A 65 -9.56 0.10 7.34
CA GLU A 65 -10.18 -0.99 8.08
C GLU A 65 -10.53 -2.18 7.17
N GLU A 66 -10.96 -1.92 5.92
CA GLU A 66 -11.49 -2.94 5.01
C GLU A 66 -10.42 -3.83 4.35
N TRP A 67 -9.20 -3.32 4.07
CA TRP A 67 -8.15 -4.20 3.57
C TRP A 67 -7.78 -5.29 4.59
N ASN A 68 -7.96 -4.99 5.88
CA ASN A 68 -7.77 -5.92 6.99
C ASN A 68 -8.81 -7.06 7.00
N ALA A 69 -9.94 -6.92 6.32
CA ALA A 69 -10.98 -7.94 6.18
C ALA A 69 -10.55 -9.13 5.29
N LYS A 70 -9.46 -8.97 4.51
CA LYS A 70 -8.87 -9.98 3.60
C LYS A 70 -9.82 -10.51 2.52
N ASP A 71 -10.96 -9.87 2.28
CA ASP A 71 -11.81 -10.17 1.13
C ASP A 71 -11.55 -9.16 0.00
N GLU A 72 -10.73 -9.58 -0.96
CA GLU A 72 -10.41 -8.82 -2.16
C GLU A 72 -11.66 -8.30 -2.89
N LYS A 73 -12.75 -9.08 -2.92
CA LYS A 73 -13.97 -8.69 -3.63
C LYS A 73 -14.71 -7.58 -2.90
N GLU A 74 -14.74 -7.63 -1.58
CA GLU A 74 -15.37 -6.60 -0.77
C GLU A 74 -14.57 -5.30 -0.88
N VAL A 75 -13.24 -5.36 -0.81
CA VAL A 75 -12.39 -4.17 -1.00
C VAL A 75 -12.61 -3.56 -2.39
N CYS A 76 -12.62 -4.37 -3.45
CA CYS A 76 -12.95 -3.90 -4.80
C CYS A 76 -14.32 -3.24 -4.87
N ARG A 77 -15.32 -3.79 -4.19
CA ARG A 77 -16.67 -3.19 -4.14
C ARG A 77 -16.69 -1.89 -3.36
N CYS A 78 -16.05 -1.83 -2.19
CA CYS A 78 -15.97 -0.62 -1.37
C CYS A 78 -15.29 0.51 -2.13
N VAL A 79 -14.18 0.24 -2.82
CA VAL A 79 -13.51 1.26 -3.65
C VAL A 79 -14.43 1.72 -4.79
N LYS A 80 -15.19 0.81 -5.43
CA LYS A 80 -16.21 1.16 -6.44
C LYS A 80 -17.28 2.09 -5.88
N ASP A 81 -17.83 1.74 -4.73
CA ASP A 81 -18.91 2.49 -4.10
C ASP A 81 -18.42 3.86 -3.59
N LEU A 82 -17.13 3.96 -3.24
CA LEU A 82 -16.49 5.21 -2.86
C LEU A 82 -16.53 6.27 -3.98
N ASN A 83 -16.28 5.82 -5.22
CA ASN A 83 -16.27 6.65 -6.42
C ASN A 83 -15.53 7.99 -6.24
N ALA A 84 -14.31 7.94 -5.69
CA ALA A 84 -13.48 9.10 -5.40
C ALA A 84 -12.11 9.05 -6.12
N PRO A 85 -12.05 9.23 -7.44
CA PRO A 85 -10.82 9.05 -8.22
C PRO A 85 -9.64 9.92 -7.77
N SER A 86 -9.91 11.13 -7.28
CA SER A 86 -8.88 12.02 -6.75
C SER A 86 -8.18 11.48 -5.50
N PHE A 87 -8.79 10.51 -4.81
CA PHE A 87 -8.26 9.91 -3.59
C PHE A 87 -7.44 8.63 -3.86
N TYR A 88 -7.55 8.03 -5.05
CA TYR A 88 -6.91 6.76 -5.36
C TYR A 88 -5.38 6.76 -5.18
N PRO A 89 -4.63 7.77 -5.65
CA PRO A 89 -3.19 7.83 -5.39
C PRO A 89 -2.84 7.82 -3.91
N THR A 90 -3.60 8.57 -3.10
CA THR A 90 -3.41 8.66 -1.65
C THR A 90 -3.71 7.32 -0.97
N MET A 91 -4.81 6.66 -1.37
CA MET A 91 -5.15 5.32 -0.90
C MET A 91 -4.02 4.32 -1.17
N ILE A 92 -3.49 4.30 -2.39
CA ILE A 92 -2.37 3.40 -2.77
C ILE A 92 -1.15 3.67 -1.88
N SER A 93 -0.78 4.94 -1.70
CA SER A 93 0.37 5.30 -0.86
C SER A 93 0.21 4.81 0.58
N ILE A 94 -0.96 5.04 1.18
CA ILE A 94 -1.23 4.60 2.55
C ILE A 94 -1.18 3.07 2.65
N TRP A 95 -1.81 2.34 1.73
CA TRP A 95 -1.82 0.88 1.76
C TRP A 95 -0.42 0.27 1.61
N VAL A 96 0.39 0.79 0.70
CA VAL A 96 1.76 0.29 0.49
C VAL A 96 2.63 0.58 1.71
N THR A 97 2.56 1.79 2.26
CA THR A 97 3.32 2.16 3.46
C THR A 97 2.89 1.34 4.68
N ASP A 98 1.59 1.17 4.92
CA ASP A 98 1.06 0.32 6.01
C ASP A 98 1.49 -1.16 5.86
N SER A 99 1.71 -1.62 4.62
CA SER A 99 2.17 -3.00 4.37
C SER A 99 3.62 -3.26 4.79
N PHE A 100 4.45 -2.21 4.97
CA PHE A 100 5.85 -2.39 5.34
C PHE A 100 6.03 -3.02 6.70
N GLU A 101 5.11 -2.80 7.64
CA GLU A 101 5.17 -3.36 9.00
C GLU A 101 4.43 -4.71 9.15
N ARG A 102 3.77 -5.18 8.10
CA ARG A 102 2.86 -6.35 8.16
C ARG A 102 3.53 -7.67 7.77
N LYS A 103 2.78 -8.77 7.67
CA LYS A 103 3.34 -10.09 7.33
C LYS A 103 3.44 -10.29 5.81
N ASP A 104 4.36 -11.16 5.36
CA ASP A 104 4.57 -11.43 3.92
C ASP A 104 3.29 -11.83 3.18
N MET A 105 2.43 -12.65 3.78
CA MET A 105 1.14 -13.03 3.19
C MET A 105 0.24 -11.82 2.90
N GLU A 106 0.27 -10.80 3.75
CA GLU A 106 -0.56 -9.59 3.62
C GLU A 106 -0.03 -8.67 2.53
N ARG A 107 1.30 -8.63 2.36
CA ARG A 107 1.96 -7.89 1.27
C ARG A 107 1.65 -8.50 -0.10
N ASP A 108 1.67 -9.83 -0.21
CA ASP A 108 1.30 -10.52 -1.45
C ASP A 108 -0.18 -10.31 -1.81
N LEU A 109 -1.06 -10.26 -0.81
CA LEU A 109 -2.48 -9.93 -1.02
C LEU A 109 -2.65 -8.49 -1.51
N LEU A 110 -1.92 -7.53 -0.93
CA LEU A 110 -1.96 -6.14 -1.38
C LEU A 110 -1.51 -6.00 -2.84
N ALA A 111 -0.42 -6.65 -3.24
CA ALA A 111 0.05 -6.57 -4.62
C ALA A 111 -1.01 -7.11 -5.61
N LYS A 112 -1.65 -8.24 -5.27
CA LYS A 112 -2.76 -8.81 -6.07
C LYS A 112 -3.95 -7.86 -6.14
N LEU A 113 -4.33 -7.26 -5.02
CA LEU A 113 -5.41 -6.27 -4.95
C LEU A 113 -5.14 -5.09 -5.87
N LEU A 114 -3.95 -4.50 -5.82
CA LEU A 114 -3.56 -3.38 -6.69
C LEU A 114 -3.62 -3.77 -8.18
N ILE A 115 -3.11 -4.96 -8.53
CA ILE A 115 -3.18 -5.47 -9.90
C ILE A 115 -4.65 -5.63 -10.33
N ASN A 116 -5.49 -6.26 -9.52
CA ASN A 116 -6.87 -6.54 -9.88
C ASN A 116 -7.69 -5.25 -10.04
N LEU A 117 -7.50 -4.27 -9.14
CA LEU A 117 -8.10 -2.93 -9.27
C LEU A 117 -7.68 -2.17 -10.53
N SER A 118 -6.50 -2.47 -11.07
CA SER A 118 -5.96 -1.89 -12.31
C SER A 118 -6.29 -2.70 -13.57
N THR A 119 -6.76 -3.95 -13.45
CA THR A 119 -7.15 -4.72 -14.64
C THR A 119 -8.40 -4.14 -15.29
N PRO A 120 -8.54 -4.17 -16.63
CA PRO A 120 -9.69 -3.57 -17.34
C PRO A 120 -11.06 -4.11 -16.94
N ARG A 121 -11.13 -5.29 -16.29
CA ARG A 121 -12.37 -5.88 -15.80
C ARG A 121 -12.96 -5.09 -14.64
N ASP A 122 -12.09 -4.58 -13.76
CA ASP A 122 -12.48 -3.82 -12.58
C ASP A 122 -12.13 -2.33 -12.69
N GLY A 123 -11.16 -1.98 -13.56
CA GLY A 123 -10.99 -0.71 -14.28
C GLY A 123 -10.98 0.56 -13.45
N MET A 124 -10.70 0.44 -12.16
CA MET A 124 -10.85 1.53 -11.20
C MET A 124 -9.64 2.44 -11.17
N LEU A 125 -8.46 1.81 -11.11
CA LEU A 125 -7.19 2.48 -11.02
C LEU A 125 -6.59 2.53 -12.42
N ASN A 126 -6.34 3.73 -12.91
CA ASN A 126 -5.53 3.88 -14.12
C ASN A 126 -4.03 3.84 -13.75
N GLU A 127 -3.19 3.79 -14.78
CA GLU A 127 -1.75 3.78 -14.61
C GLU A 127 -1.23 5.02 -13.85
N ASP A 128 -1.83 6.19 -14.10
CA ASP A 128 -1.42 7.46 -13.46
C ASP A 128 -1.74 7.46 -11.96
N ASP A 129 -2.81 6.80 -11.53
CA ASP A 129 -3.17 6.70 -10.11
C ASP A 129 -2.13 5.86 -9.34
N LEU A 130 -1.72 4.73 -9.93
CA LEU A 130 -0.65 3.90 -9.41
C LEU A 130 0.67 4.65 -9.37
N ILE A 131 1.05 5.31 -10.47
CA ILE A 131 2.30 6.08 -10.55
C ILE A 131 2.36 7.12 -9.44
N LYS A 132 1.34 7.97 -9.28
CA LYS A 132 1.31 9.00 -8.24
C LYS A 132 1.33 8.42 -6.83
N GLY A 133 0.65 7.29 -6.62
CA GLY A 133 0.70 6.56 -5.36
C GLY A 133 2.11 6.08 -5.04
N PHE A 134 2.78 5.45 -5.99
CA PHE A 134 4.15 4.96 -5.82
C PHE A 134 5.20 6.07 -5.72
N GLU A 135 5.04 7.18 -6.44
CA GLU A 135 5.86 8.38 -6.27
C GLU A 135 5.83 8.86 -4.82
N SER A 136 4.63 8.91 -4.23
CA SER A 136 4.45 9.31 -2.83
C SER A 136 5.15 8.35 -1.86
N VAL A 137 5.08 7.04 -2.10
CA VAL A 137 5.75 6.03 -1.25
C VAL A 137 7.27 6.11 -1.40
N LEU A 138 7.77 6.25 -2.62
CA LEU A 138 9.21 6.38 -2.89
C LEU A 138 9.78 7.66 -2.29
N GLY A 139 9.00 8.74 -2.26
CA GLY A 139 9.36 10.00 -1.61
C GLY A 139 9.53 9.89 -0.09
N THR A 140 8.85 8.94 0.56
CA THR A 140 8.95 8.71 2.02
C THR A 140 9.71 7.43 2.37
N LEU A 141 10.27 6.73 1.38
CA LEU A 141 10.92 5.44 1.61
C LEU A 141 12.15 5.56 2.52
N GLU A 142 12.82 6.70 2.45
CA GLU A 142 14.01 7.05 3.23
C GLU A 142 13.73 7.11 4.73
N ASP A 143 12.58 7.64 5.10
CA ASP A 143 12.11 7.62 6.48
C ASP A 143 11.58 6.23 6.85
N ALA A 144 10.80 5.62 5.96
CA ALA A 144 10.15 4.33 6.23
C ALA A 144 11.15 3.20 6.52
N ILE A 145 12.36 3.24 5.97
CA ILE A 145 13.39 2.24 6.27
C ILE A 145 13.92 2.33 7.71
N ASN A 146 13.77 3.48 8.37
CA ASN A 146 14.20 3.65 9.76
C ASN A 146 13.31 2.82 10.70
N ASP A 147 12.01 2.77 10.42
CA ASP A 147 11.05 1.97 11.18
C ASP A 147 10.96 0.53 10.66
N ALA A 148 11.04 0.34 9.34
CA ALA A 148 10.97 -0.94 8.67
C ALA A 148 12.18 -1.15 7.74
N PRO A 149 13.31 -1.72 8.23
CA PRO A 149 14.55 -1.89 7.45
C PRO A 149 14.43 -2.70 6.16
N LYS A 150 13.32 -3.40 5.96
CA LYS A 150 13.00 -4.19 4.76
C LYS A 150 12.03 -3.50 3.79
N ALA A 151 11.63 -2.25 4.05
CA ALA A 151 10.68 -1.52 3.20
C ALA A 151 11.10 -1.49 1.71
N GLY A 152 12.39 -1.25 1.43
CA GLY A 152 12.94 -1.29 0.07
C GLY A 152 12.78 -2.65 -0.63
N GLU A 153 12.98 -3.75 0.11
CA GLU A 153 12.73 -5.10 -0.41
C GLU A 153 11.22 -5.30 -0.70
N PHE A 154 10.35 -4.84 0.19
CA PHE A 154 8.91 -5.06 0.04
C PHE A 154 8.31 -4.30 -1.14
N ILE A 155 8.65 -3.01 -1.29
CA ILE A 155 8.20 -2.26 -2.46
C ILE A 155 8.76 -2.85 -3.76
N GLY A 156 10.01 -3.34 -3.74
CA GLY A 156 10.59 -4.05 -4.88
C GLY A 156 9.82 -5.31 -5.28
N ARG A 157 9.31 -6.08 -4.32
CA ARG A 157 8.45 -7.25 -4.60
C ARG A 157 7.09 -6.86 -5.19
N ILE A 158 6.48 -5.78 -4.71
CA ILE A 158 5.23 -5.24 -5.28
C ILE A 158 5.46 -4.83 -6.74
N PHE A 159 6.52 -4.07 -7.00
CA PHE A 159 6.90 -3.67 -8.35
C PHE A 159 7.19 -4.85 -9.29
N ALA A 160 7.83 -5.90 -8.79
CA ALA A 160 8.04 -7.12 -9.58
C ALA A 160 6.72 -7.70 -10.11
N LYS A 161 5.69 -7.79 -9.27
CA LYS A 161 4.38 -8.33 -9.66
C LYS A 161 3.68 -7.41 -10.66
N ILE A 162 3.74 -6.08 -10.45
CA ILE A 162 3.17 -5.08 -11.36
C ILE A 162 3.80 -5.15 -12.76
N VAL A 163 5.13 -5.30 -12.82
CA VAL A 163 5.87 -5.43 -14.07
C VAL A 163 5.51 -6.74 -14.78
N VAL A 164 5.47 -7.84 -14.05
CA VAL A 164 5.14 -9.17 -14.57
C VAL A 164 3.73 -9.23 -15.17
N GLU A 165 2.76 -8.61 -14.51
CA GLU A 165 1.37 -8.55 -14.97
C GLU A 165 1.15 -7.44 -16.02
N ASN A 166 2.21 -6.76 -16.46
CA ASN A 166 2.19 -5.68 -17.45
C ASN A 166 1.26 -4.51 -17.07
N VAL A 167 1.08 -4.25 -15.78
CA VAL A 167 0.26 -3.13 -15.29
C VAL A 167 1.02 -1.80 -15.46
N ILE A 168 2.32 -1.79 -15.12
CA ILE A 168 3.22 -0.67 -15.41
C ILE A 168 4.51 -1.24 -16.01
N PRO A 169 4.98 -0.72 -17.17
CA PRO A 169 6.24 -1.16 -17.76
C PRO A 169 7.43 -0.97 -16.83
N PHE A 170 8.38 -1.90 -16.86
CA PHE A 170 9.59 -1.82 -16.03
C PHE A 170 10.38 -0.51 -16.25
N THR A 171 10.38 0.04 -17.47
CA THR A 171 11.01 1.34 -17.78
C THR A 171 10.47 2.47 -16.93
N LYS A 172 9.14 2.56 -16.77
CA LYS A 172 8.50 3.60 -15.97
C LYS A 172 8.78 3.41 -14.48
N ILE A 173 8.66 2.18 -13.97
CA ILE A 173 9.04 1.85 -12.59
C ILE A 173 10.50 2.22 -12.31
N GLY A 174 11.41 1.92 -13.24
CA GLY A 174 12.81 2.31 -13.13
C GLY A 174 13.01 3.83 -13.09
N GLN A 175 12.27 4.60 -13.89
CA GLN A 175 12.31 6.07 -13.83
C GLN A 175 11.84 6.60 -12.48
N LEU A 176 10.71 6.09 -11.97
CA LEU A 176 10.20 6.46 -10.64
C LEU A 176 11.22 6.19 -9.53
N ILE A 177 11.88 5.04 -9.56
CA ILE A 177 12.90 4.69 -8.56
C ILE A 177 14.14 5.56 -8.71
N HIS A 178 14.56 5.88 -9.94
CA HIS A 178 15.74 6.69 -10.19
C HIS A 178 15.53 8.16 -9.78
N GLU A 179 14.33 8.69 -9.96
CA GLU A 179 13.99 10.08 -9.63
C GLU A 179 13.41 10.23 -8.23
N GLY A 180 13.02 9.13 -7.58
CA GLY A 180 12.41 9.13 -6.26
C GLY A 180 13.38 9.45 -5.12
N GLY A 181 12.79 9.66 -3.95
CA GLY A 181 13.46 10.10 -2.72
C GLY A 181 12.81 11.34 -2.15
N GLU A 182 13.18 11.71 -0.92
CA GLU A 182 12.72 12.97 -0.32
C GLU A 182 13.18 14.15 -1.19
N GLU A 183 14.42 14.07 -1.69
CA GLU A 183 14.94 14.91 -2.75
C GLU A 183 15.03 14.11 -4.05
N GLN A 184 14.90 14.78 -5.20
CA GLN A 184 14.92 14.08 -6.49
C GLN A 184 16.25 13.32 -6.68
N GLY A 185 16.17 11.98 -6.76
CA GLY A 185 17.32 11.09 -6.94
C GLY A 185 18.05 10.70 -5.65
N SER A 186 17.61 11.14 -4.47
CA SER A 186 18.26 10.79 -3.21
C SER A 186 18.22 9.28 -2.91
N LEU A 187 17.25 8.53 -3.45
CA LEU A 187 17.24 7.06 -3.37
C LEU A 187 18.47 6.42 -4.01
N VAL A 188 18.99 6.99 -5.11
CA VAL A 188 20.19 6.48 -5.78
C VAL A 188 21.41 6.74 -4.91
N GLU A 189 21.54 7.96 -4.37
CA GLU A 189 22.65 8.35 -3.51
C GLU A 189 22.73 7.49 -2.24
N MET A 190 21.58 7.18 -1.64
CA MET A 190 21.48 6.31 -0.46
C MET A 190 21.63 4.81 -0.77
N GLY A 191 21.65 4.43 -2.05
CA GLY A 191 21.71 3.04 -2.48
C GLY A 191 20.40 2.25 -2.32
N LEU A 192 19.31 2.92 -1.93
CA LEU A 192 17.97 2.32 -1.84
C LEU A 192 17.43 1.99 -3.23
N ALA A 193 17.71 2.82 -4.23
CA ALA A 193 17.32 2.56 -5.61
C ALA A 193 17.90 1.22 -6.10
N ALA A 194 19.17 0.94 -5.80
CA ALA A 194 19.81 -0.34 -6.13
C ALA A 194 19.18 -1.52 -5.38
N GLU A 195 18.79 -1.34 -4.13
CA GLU A 195 18.10 -2.39 -3.35
C GLU A 195 16.74 -2.72 -3.94
N VAL A 196 15.92 -1.70 -4.25
CA VAL A 196 14.59 -1.87 -4.84
C VAL A 196 14.68 -2.54 -6.20
N VAL A 197 15.51 -2.02 -7.12
CA VAL A 197 15.68 -2.60 -8.46
C VAL A 197 16.26 -4.01 -8.40
N GLY A 198 17.25 -4.24 -7.53
CA GLY A 198 17.83 -5.56 -7.34
C GLY A 198 16.79 -6.58 -6.86
N THR A 199 15.90 -6.15 -5.96
CA THR A 199 14.77 -6.95 -5.50
C THR A 199 13.77 -7.25 -6.61
N ILE A 200 13.45 -6.27 -7.46
CA ILE A 200 12.55 -6.49 -8.62
C ILE A 200 13.10 -7.61 -9.49
N LEU A 201 14.36 -7.48 -9.91
CA LEU A 201 15.00 -8.44 -10.84
C LEU A 201 15.10 -9.83 -10.22
N GLU A 202 15.51 -9.93 -8.95
CA GLU A 202 15.60 -11.22 -8.25
C GLU A 202 14.22 -11.88 -8.05
N THR A 203 13.19 -11.08 -7.76
CA THR A 203 11.82 -11.60 -7.60
C THR A 203 11.29 -12.13 -8.93
N ILE A 204 11.49 -11.40 -10.03
CA ILE A 204 11.10 -11.84 -11.38
C ILE A 204 11.85 -13.12 -11.77
N GLU A 205 13.17 -13.18 -11.53
CA GLU A 205 13.97 -14.37 -11.82
C GLU A 205 13.47 -15.59 -11.03
N SER A 206 13.20 -15.40 -9.74
CA SER A 206 12.76 -16.47 -8.84
C SER A 206 11.35 -16.97 -9.19
N GLU A 207 10.41 -16.06 -9.48
CA GLU A 207 9.00 -16.42 -9.70
C GLU A 207 8.70 -16.83 -11.15
N LYS A 208 9.36 -16.23 -12.15
CA LYS A 208 9.06 -16.42 -13.58
C LYS A 208 10.23 -16.97 -14.40
N GLY A 209 11.42 -17.04 -13.81
CA GLY A 209 12.61 -17.60 -14.44
C GLY A 209 13.42 -16.59 -15.26
N LYS A 210 14.67 -16.97 -15.57
CA LYS A 210 15.65 -16.15 -16.30
C LYS A 210 15.19 -15.70 -17.69
N SER A 211 14.39 -16.52 -18.38
CA SER A 211 13.91 -16.19 -19.74
C SER A 211 13.04 -14.93 -19.72
N VAL A 212 12.06 -14.88 -18.81
CA VAL A 212 11.14 -13.74 -18.66
C VAL A 212 11.89 -12.51 -18.18
N LEU A 213 12.83 -12.68 -17.24
CA LEU A 213 13.70 -11.59 -16.79
C LEU A 213 14.47 -10.95 -17.97
N ASN A 214 15.09 -11.78 -18.82
CA ASN A 214 15.88 -11.28 -19.95
C ASN A 214 15.01 -10.53 -20.97
N GLU A 215 13.78 -10.99 -21.21
CA GLU A 215 12.82 -10.31 -22.08
C GLU A 215 12.46 -8.92 -21.54
N ILE A 216 12.10 -8.83 -20.24
CA ILE A 216 11.79 -7.56 -19.57
C ILE A 216 12.99 -6.60 -19.58
N ARG A 217 14.20 -7.12 -19.34
CA ARG A 217 15.44 -6.31 -19.42
C ARG A 217 15.69 -5.79 -20.83
N THR A 218 15.47 -6.61 -21.86
CA THR A 218 15.70 -6.22 -23.26
C THR A 218 14.67 -5.20 -23.72
N SER A 219 13.40 -5.35 -23.32
CA SER A 219 12.34 -4.41 -23.69
C SER A 219 12.45 -3.07 -22.97
N SER A 220 12.93 -3.06 -21.73
CA SER A 220 12.96 -1.84 -20.92
C SER A 220 14.06 -0.84 -21.29
N SER A 221 15.15 -1.30 -21.93
CA SER A 221 16.36 -0.51 -22.23
C SER A 221 16.98 0.22 -21.03
N LEU A 222 16.61 -0.16 -19.80
CA LEU A 222 17.09 0.46 -18.57
C LEU A 222 18.56 0.10 -18.34
N LYS A 223 19.36 1.15 -18.12
CA LYS A 223 20.76 1.02 -17.69
C LYS A 223 20.80 0.80 -16.18
N ILE A 224 20.82 -0.47 -15.78
CA ILE A 224 20.78 -0.89 -14.38
C ILE A 224 21.95 -0.30 -13.57
N ASP A 225 23.07 -0.06 -14.23
CA ASP A 225 24.25 0.65 -13.71
C ASP A 225 23.94 2.04 -13.14
N LYS A 226 22.91 2.74 -13.63
CA LYS A 226 22.52 4.08 -13.16
C LYS A 226 21.93 4.12 -11.75
N PHE A 227 21.46 2.98 -11.24
CA PHE A 227 20.87 2.89 -9.91
C PHE A 227 21.94 2.70 -8.82
N ARG A 228 23.21 2.59 -9.21
CA ARG A 228 24.32 2.40 -8.27
C ARG A 228 24.65 3.74 -7.59
N PRO A 229 24.76 3.77 -6.25
CA PRO A 229 25.23 4.96 -5.54
C PRO A 229 26.67 5.31 -5.97
N PRO A 230 26.97 6.61 -6.18
CA PRO A 230 28.30 7.03 -6.60
C PRO A 230 29.36 6.65 -5.57
N GLY A 231 30.54 6.24 -6.05
CA GLY A 231 31.70 5.94 -5.18
C GLY A 231 31.61 4.66 -4.34
N THR A 232 30.51 3.90 -4.39
CA THR A 232 30.33 2.72 -3.54
C THR A 232 31.02 1.47 -4.09
N LYS A 233 31.93 0.91 -3.30
CA LYS A 233 32.63 -0.37 -3.55
C LYS A 233 31.96 -1.58 -2.88
N LYS A 234 30.92 -1.35 -2.06
CA LYS A 234 30.16 -2.41 -1.40
C LYS A 234 29.40 -3.23 -2.47
N SER A 235 29.37 -4.55 -2.30
CA SER A 235 28.53 -5.40 -3.14
C SER A 235 27.05 -5.15 -2.80
N LEU A 236 26.26 -4.84 -3.82
CA LEU A 236 24.83 -4.58 -3.73
C LEU A 236 24.05 -5.76 -4.32
N ARG A 237 22.79 -5.90 -3.91
CA ARG A 237 21.88 -6.91 -4.48
C ARG A 237 21.80 -6.81 -6.01
N LEU A 238 21.87 -5.59 -6.52
CA LEU A 238 21.87 -5.26 -7.94
C LEU A 238 23.09 -5.81 -8.71
N ASP A 239 24.24 -5.97 -8.07
CA ASP A 239 25.49 -6.36 -8.73
C ASP A 239 25.42 -7.77 -9.33
N LYS A 240 24.47 -8.62 -8.89
CA LYS A 240 24.22 -9.94 -9.49
C LYS A 240 23.74 -9.85 -10.94
N PHE A 241 23.24 -8.68 -11.35
CA PHE A 241 22.55 -8.46 -12.62
C PHE A 241 23.32 -7.53 -13.57
N ILE A 242 24.43 -6.94 -13.14
CA ILE A 242 25.32 -6.09 -13.94
C ILE A 242 26.42 -6.96 -14.56
#